data_AF-J3NFK9-F1
#
_entry.id   AF-J3NFK9-F1
#
_cell.length_a   1.000
_cell.length_b   1.000
_cell.length_c   1.000
_cell.angle_alpha   90.00
_cell.angle_beta   90.00
_cell.angle_gamma   90.00
#
_symmetry.space_group_name_H-M   'P 1'
#
loop_
_entity.id
_entity.type
_entity.pdbx_description
1 polymer ?
#
loop_
_entity_poly.entity_id
_entity_poly.type
_entity_poly.pdbx_seq_one_letter_code
_entity_poly.pdbx_strand_id
1 'polypeptide(L)'
;MSSQTKSLRRRIRFIRTTPRTAASPAPGACGRANGSSQAKAKAKAKAKTETETETGTIAATAALATETPAVPEPDRADDNEAARTGHPQGAMIPDLFAGLPPVADDLRTSTSTTQEQTAQMCMLYLSAASNADLDHNGHGVPRLDRDRHVRFLHKTVGRLPAPFVAADASRPWFLYWSLNALALLGEDVSGAYADRVAATARSMQNPGGGFGGGHDQTSHLATTYATVLALALVGIPDALAVIDRRAMWKWLCSLKQADGGFRMSVGGEEDVRGAYCAAVVITLLNLPLDLSQDSEAYARDPGANLFTNLGDYVRRCQTFEGGISGQPDAEAHGAYAFCALGCLSLLGSPDEMISKYLNVPRLISWLSSRQYAPEGGFSGRTNKLVDGCYSHWVGGCWPLIEACLKGPIDASTAASATPESMFSREGLIRYILCCCQDLKRGGLRDKPGKSPDAYHSCYVLAGLSSAENRWQLISPDPTSAVGGGGGGGGGDGDGDVALEAAAPRWVVSPYQDEVQVFDEGDRVAPVHPLYVIPEDKVASAQAYFAALVGF
;
A
#
# COMPACT_ATOMS: atom_id res chain seq x y z
N MET A 1 -28.06 66.31 -1.14
CA MET A 1 -27.45 65.07 -1.66
C MET A 1 -26.48 64.62 -0.57
N SER A 2 -26.66 63.49 0.13
CA SER A 2 -26.75 62.09 -0.34
C SER A 2 -25.47 61.69 -1.10
N SER A 3 -24.73 60.63 -0.76
CA SER A 3 -25.09 59.43 0.03
C SER A 3 -24.00 58.98 1.01
N GLN A 4 -24.35 58.16 2.02
CA GLN A 4 -23.39 57.33 2.78
C GLN A 4 -23.29 55.93 2.15
N THR A 5 -22.08 55.44 1.90
CA THR A 5 -21.82 54.03 1.55
C THR A 5 -20.93 53.37 2.60
N LYS A 6 -21.54 52.54 3.47
CA LYS A 6 -20.82 51.73 4.46
C LYS A 6 -20.36 50.42 3.82
N SER A 7 -19.14 50.00 4.12
CA SER A 7 -18.60 48.71 3.65
C SER A 7 -19.39 47.52 4.22
N LEU A 8 -20.00 46.71 3.35
CA LEU A 8 -20.69 45.47 3.73
C LEU A 8 -19.70 44.30 3.81
N ARG A 9 -19.12 44.06 4.99
CA ARG A 9 -18.56 42.74 5.32
C ARG A 9 -19.69 41.71 5.47
N ARG A 10 -19.97 40.92 4.43
CA ARG A 10 -20.93 39.79 4.49
C ARG A 10 -20.41 38.68 5.40
N ARG A 11 -20.80 38.68 6.68
CA ARG A 11 -20.67 37.50 7.55
C ARG A 11 -21.70 36.45 7.14
N ILE A 12 -21.24 35.30 6.64
CA ILE A 12 -22.10 34.13 6.44
C ILE A 12 -22.48 33.57 7.83
N ARG A 13 -23.78 33.49 8.12
CA ARG A 13 -24.32 32.78 9.28
C ARG A 13 -24.92 31.46 8.79
N PHE A 14 -24.35 30.34 9.20
CA PHE A 14 -25.01 29.04 9.05
C PHE A 14 -26.20 28.97 10.01
N ILE A 15 -27.40 28.75 9.46
CA ILE A 15 -28.61 28.50 10.25
C ILE A 15 -28.76 26.99 10.42
N ARG A 16 -28.74 26.53 11.67
CA ARG A 16 -28.81 25.12 12.04
C ARG A 16 -30.27 24.64 12.01
N THR A 17 -30.68 23.98 10.93
CA THR A 17 -32.04 23.41 10.79
C THR A 17 -32.10 21.98 11.33
N THR A 18 -32.98 21.74 12.30
CA THR A 18 -33.22 20.40 12.88
C THR A 18 -34.39 19.70 12.16
N PRO A 19 -34.22 18.47 11.63
CA PRO A 19 -35.34 17.65 11.18
C PRO A 19 -36.30 17.33 12.35
N ARG A 20 -37.60 17.26 12.07
CA ARG A 20 -38.64 16.96 13.06
C ARG A 20 -39.27 15.59 12.78
N THR A 21 -39.59 14.84 13.83
CA THR A 21 -39.99 13.43 13.79
C THR A 21 -41.46 13.20 13.42
N ALA A 22 -41.73 12.28 12.47
CA ALA A 22 -42.93 11.44 12.31
C ALA A 22 -42.83 10.64 10.98
N ALA A 23 -43.45 9.48 10.76
CA ALA A 23 -43.91 8.38 11.64
C ALA A 23 -44.19 7.16 10.74
N SER A 24 -44.13 5.93 11.25
CA SER A 24 -44.43 4.70 10.48
C SER A 24 -45.92 4.59 10.12
N PRO A 25 -46.25 3.86 9.03
CA PRO A 25 -47.13 2.70 9.21
C PRO A 25 -46.73 1.46 8.40
N ALA A 26 -47.26 0.31 8.82
CA ALA A 26 -47.25 -0.98 8.14
C ALA A 26 -48.40 -1.85 8.73
N PRO A 27 -48.75 -3.02 8.16
CA PRO A 27 -48.74 -3.47 6.76
C PRO A 27 -50.17 -3.88 6.29
N GLY A 28 -50.38 -4.27 5.01
CA GLY A 28 -51.70 -4.81 4.63
C GLY A 28 -51.92 -5.36 3.20
N ALA A 29 -52.30 -6.65 3.14
CA ALA A 29 -53.25 -7.28 2.22
C ALA A 29 -53.10 -7.18 0.66
N CYS A 30 -52.53 -8.26 0.10
CA CYS A 30 -53.21 -9.23 -0.79
C CYS A 30 -54.15 -8.74 -1.93
N GLY A 31 -53.79 -9.07 -3.18
CA GLY A 31 -54.70 -9.06 -4.33
C GLY A 31 -54.39 -10.19 -5.32
N ARG A 32 -55.30 -11.15 -5.50
CA ARG A 32 -55.22 -12.20 -6.54
C ARG A 32 -56.03 -11.81 -7.78
N ALA A 33 -55.54 -12.16 -8.96
CA ALA A 33 -56.34 -12.32 -10.18
C ALA A 33 -55.97 -13.65 -10.86
N ASN A 34 -56.98 -14.38 -11.35
CA ASN A 34 -56.80 -15.66 -12.05
C ASN A 34 -56.82 -15.45 -13.58
N GLY A 35 -56.01 -16.20 -14.31
CA GLY A 35 -56.10 -16.36 -15.76
C GLY A 35 -55.76 -17.79 -16.14
N SER A 36 -56.70 -18.53 -16.72
CA SER A 36 -56.58 -19.97 -16.95
C SER A 36 -56.28 -20.33 -18.41
N SER A 37 -55.53 -21.41 -18.60
CA SER A 37 -55.93 -22.48 -19.52
C SER A 37 -55.24 -23.80 -19.14
N GLN A 38 -55.85 -24.94 -19.48
CA GLN A 38 -55.29 -26.27 -19.26
C GLN A 38 -55.09 -26.97 -20.61
N ALA A 39 -53.94 -27.62 -20.80
CA ALA A 39 -53.77 -28.72 -21.75
C ALA A 39 -52.79 -29.75 -21.15
N LYS A 40 -52.91 -31.02 -21.54
CA LYS A 40 -52.24 -32.16 -20.88
C LYS A 40 -51.22 -32.82 -21.80
N ALA A 41 -50.02 -33.07 -21.29
CA ALA A 41 -49.16 -34.17 -21.71
C ALA A 41 -48.33 -34.65 -20.50
N LYS A 42 -48.09 -35.97 -20.37
CA LYS A 42 -47.25 -36.56 -19.32
C LYS A 42 -45.99 -37.18 -19.94
N ALA A 43 -44.82 -36.80 -19.45
CA ALA A 43 -43.60 -37.60 -19.53
C ALA A 43 -42.75 -37.35 -18.27
N LYS A 44 -42.03 -38.37 -17.79
CA LYS A 44 -41.15 -38.28 -16.60
C LYS A 44 -39.70 -38.05 -17.02
N ALA A 45 -39.04 -37.02 -16.50
CA ALA A 45 -37.59 -36.98 -16.25
C ALA A 45 -37.25 -35.90 -15.20
N LYS A 46 -36.06 -36.00 -14.59
CA LYS A 46 -35.59 -35.10 -13.52
C LYS A 46 -35.45 -33.63 -13.97
N ALA A 47 -35.87 -32.71 -13.09
CA ALA A 47 -35.30 -31.35 -12.95
C ALA A 47 -34.22 -31.38 -11.83
N LYS A 48 -33.38 -30.37 -11.56
CA LYS A 48 -32.92 -29.13 -12.25
C LYS A 48 -31.39 -29.02 -11.93
N THR A 49 -30.58 -27.97 -12.09
CA THR A 49 -30.66 -26.52 -12.38
C THR A 49 -29.34 -26.18 -13.13
N GLU A 50 -29.32 -25.38 -14.21
CA GLU A 50 -29.12 -23.91 -14.23
C GLU A 50 -28.26 -23.38 -13.05
N THR A 51 -27.01 -22.92 -13.19
CA THR A 51 -26.46 -21.79 -13.97
C THR A 51 -26.94 -20.41 -13.51
N GLU A 52 -26.23 -19.85 -12.53
CA GLU A 52 -26.11 -18.39 -12.34
C GLU A 52 -24.70 -17.96 -12.76
N THR A 53 -24.56 -16.74 -13.29
CA THR A 53 -23.30 -16.21 -13.83
C THR A 53 -22.63 -15.28 -12.83
N GLU A 54 -21.56 -15.73 -12.18
CA GLU A 54 -20.76 -14.88 -11.29
C GLU A 54 -19.88 -13.89 -12.06
N THR A 55 -19.79 -12.66 -11.56
CA THR A 55 -18.91 -11.61 -12.07
C THR A 55 -17.49 -11.78 -11.53
N GLY A 56 -16.52 -12.05 -12.39
CA GLY A 56 -15.13 -12.29 -11.98
C GLY A 56 -14.35 -11.01 -11.66
N THR A 57 -14.09 -10.76 -10.37
CA THR A 57 -13.16 -9.72 -9.90
C THR A 57 -11.73 -10.28 -9.83
N ILE A 58 -10.78 -9.70 -10.57
CA ILE A 58 -9.42 -10.24 -10.69
C ILE A 58 -8.53 -9.81 -9.51
N ALA A 59 -8.65 -10.52 -8.40
CA ALA A 59 -7.59 -10.59 -7.40
C ALA A 59 -6.48 -11.52 -7.91
N ALA A 60 -5.28 -10.98 -8.17
CA ALA A 60 -4.15 -11.72 -8.73
C ALA A 60 -3.58 -12.75 -7.72
N THR A 61 -4.21 -13.91 -7.65
CA THR A 61 -3.83 -15.03 -6.78
C THR A 61 -3.11 -16.10 -7.60
N ALA A 62 -1.87 -16.40 -7.22
CA ALA A 62 -1.04 -17.41 -7.89
C ALA A 62 -1.46 -18.85 -7.50
N ALA A 63 -2.60 -19.30 -8.03
CA ALA A 63 -3.12 -20.65 -7.84
C ALA A 63 -2.31 -21.68 -8.66
N LEU A 64 -1.24 -22.22 -8.08
CA LEU A 64 -0.59 -23.43 -8.58
C LEU A 64 -1.44 -24.68 -8.25
N ALA A 65 -1.56 -25.58 -9.23
CA ALA A 65 -2.42 -26.76 -9.13
C ALA A 65 -1.97 -27.74 -8.03
N THR A 66 -2.93 -28.25 -7.27
CA THR A 66 -2.69 -29.22 -6.19
C THR A 66 -2.74 -30.66 -6.71
N GLU A 67 -1.59 -31.19 -7.13
CA GLU A 67 -1.33 -32.62 -7.04
C GLU A 67 -0.66 -32.90 -5.70
N THR A 68 -1.23 -33.80 -4.89
CA THR A 68 -0.66 -34.21 -3.59
C THR A 68 0.39 -35.31 -3.80
N PRO A 69 1.68 -35.08 -3.51
CA PRO A 69 2.64 -36.16 -3.39
C PRO A 69 2.34 -36.96 -2.13
N ALA A 70 2.48 -38.28 -2.18
CA ALA A 70 2.40 -39.12 -0.98
C ALA A 70 3.56 -38.82 -0.02
N VAL A 71 3.30 -38.89 1.29
CA VAL A 71 4.32 -38.79 2.32
C VAL A 71 5.21 -40.04 2.26
N PRO A 72 6.54 -39.93 2.14
CA PRO A 72 7.45 -41.06 2.36
C PRO A 72 7.44 -41.41 3.86
N GLU A 73 7.31 -42.70 4.20
CA GLU A 73 7.58 -43.15 5.57
C GLU A 73 9.07 -42.97 5.89
N PRO A 74 9.44 -42.66 7.14
CA PRO A 74 10.84 -42.52 7.53
C PRO A 74 11.51 -43.90 7.63
N ASP A 75 12.52 -44.13 6.77
CA ASP A 75 13.42 -45.27 6.91
C ASP A 75 14.09 -45.27 8.30
N ARG A 76 14.14 -46.44 8.94
CA ARG A 76 14.86 -46.62 10.21
C ARG A 76 16.34 -46.82 9.92
N ALA A 77 17.16 -45.84 10.28
CA ALA A 77 18.61 -45.95 10.33
C ALA A 77 19.09 -45.68 11.78
N ASP A 78 20.09 -46.44 12.19
CA ASP A 78 20.47 -46.73 13.58
C ASP A 78 20.67 -45.55 14.54
N ASP A 79 20.37 -45.80 15.82
CA ASP A 79 20.83 -44.97 16.94
C ASP A 79 22.37 -44.88 16.96
N ASN A 80 22.92 -43.66 17.09
CA ASN A 80 24.02 -43.27 18.01
C ASN A 80 24.85 -42.07 17.49
N GLU A 81 24.34 -40.84 17.68
CA GLU A 81 25.23 -39.72 17.99
C GLU A 81 24.59 -38.82 19.06
N ALA A 82 25.40 -38.40 20.04
CA ALA A 82 24.89 -37.80 21.27
C ALA A 82 24.45 -36.34 21.09
N ALA A 83 23.32 -35.99 21.71
CA ALA A 83 22.66 -34.70 21.56
C ALA A 83 23.58 -33.49 21.82
N ARG A 84 23.71 -32.62 20.80
CA ARG A 84 24.17 -31.23 20.95
C ARG A 84 22.99 -30.26 20.82
N THR A 85 22.00 -30.39 21.71
CA THR A 85 20.90 -29.44 21.87
C THR A 85 21.40 -28.14 22.51
N GLY A 86 22.23 -27.40 21.77
CA GLY A 86 22.70 -26.08 22.15
C GLY A 86 21.66 -25.01 21.85
N HIS A 87 20.79 -24.71 22.81
CA HIS A 87 20.18 -23.38 22.82
C HIS A 87 21.30 -22.33 22.97
N PRO A 88 21.24 -21.19 22.25
CA PRO A 88 22.20 -20.11 22.45
C PRO A 88 22.08 -19.56 23.87
N GLN A 89 23.05 -19.90 24.73
CA GLN A 89 23.03 -19.57 26.16
C GLN A 89 23.16 -18.05 26.37
N GLY A 90 22.01 -17.38 26.54
CA GLY A 90 21.91 -15.95 26.83
C GLY A 90 20.96 -15.15 25.93
N ALA A 91 20.44 -15.74 24.84
CA ALA A 91 19.49 -15.05 23.96
C ALA A 91 18.14 -14.84 24.67
N MET A 92 17.71 -13.58 24.83
CA MET A 92 16.41 -13.27 25.45
C MET A 92 15.31 -13.11 24.40
N ILE A 93 14.49 -14.15 24.27
CA ILE A 93 13.25 -14.16 23.50
C ILE A 93 12.09 -14.01 24.51
N PRO A 94 11.31 -12.92 24.49
CA PRO A 94 10.18 -12.73 25.41
C PRO A 94 9.10 -13.80 25.28
N ASP A 95 8.49 -14.18 26.40
CA ASP A 95 7.40 -15.19 26.48
C ASP A 95 6.25 -14.92 25.48
N LEU A 96 5.99 -13.65 25.17
CA LEU A 96 5.01 -13.18 24.19
C LEU A 96 5.21 -13.80 22.79
N PHE A 97 6.44 -14.16 22.41
CA PHE A 97 6.79 -14.79 21.14
C PHE A 97 7.06 -16.30 21.27
N ALA A 98 7.01 -16.83 22.49
CA ALA A 98 7.34 -18.23 22.83
C ALA A 98 6.12 -19.05 23.32
N GLY A 99 4.94 -18.44 23.44
CA GLY A 99 3.69 -19.12 23.82
C GLY A 99 2.49 -18.69 22.96
N LEU A 100 1.45 -19.53 22.91
CA LEU A 100 0.16 -19.17 22.33
C LEU A 100 -0.59 -18.18 23.25
N PRO A 101 -1.56 -17.38 22.74
CA PRO A 101 -2.35 -16.47 23.56
C PRO A 101 -3.06 -17.21 24.72
N PRO A 102 -3.15 -16.60 25.92
CA PRO A 102 -3.72 -17.25 27.10
C PRO A 102 -5.25 -17.41 27.06
N VAL A 103 -5.92 -16.80 26.08
CA VAL A 103 -7.35 -16.97 25.83
C VAL A 103 -7.52 -17.81 24.56
N ALA A 104 -8.16 -18.97 24.71
CA ALA A 104 -8.53 -19.86 23.60
C ALA A 104 -10.00 -20.25 23.75
N ASP A 105 -10.78 -20.07 22.69
CA ASP A 105 -12.20 -20.45 22.67
C ASP A 105 -12.36 -21.97 22.50
N ASP A 106 -13.32 -22.56 23.22
CA ASP A 106 -13.71 -23.97 23.05
C ASP A 106 -14.26 -24.27 21.64
N LEU A 107 -14.79 -23.24 20.95
CA LEU A 107 -15.42 -23.36 19.64
C LEU A 107 -14.38 -23.53 18.53
N ARG A 108 -14.02 -24.79 18.23
CA ARG A 108 -13.10 -25.10 17.13
C ARG A 108 -13.75 -24.93 15.75
N THR A 109 -13.12 -24.11 14.92
CA THR A 109 -13.50 -23.74 13.54
C THR A 109 -12.29 -23.89 12.61
N SER A 110 -12.52 -23.85 11.29
CA SER A 110 -11.41 -23.78 10.31
C SER A 110 -10.49 -22.57 10.54
N THR A 111 -11.04 -21.43 10.95
CA THR A 111 -10.29 -20.24 11.36
C THR A 111 -9.39 -20.53 12.56
N SER A 112 -9.94 -21.03 13.68
CA SER A 112 -9.13 -21.29 14.88
C SER A 112 -8.03 -22.33 14.62
N THR A 113 -8.33 -23.37 13.85
CA THR A 113 -7.38 -24.44 13.54
C THR A 113 -6.24 -23.94 12.66
N THR A 114 -6.53 -23.15 11.62
CA THR A 114 -5.49 -22.60 10.75
C THR A 114 -4.68 -21.47 11.41
N GLN A 115 -5.29 -20.71 12.33
CA GLN A 115 -4.59 -19.74 13.16
C GLN A 115 -3.62 -20.43 14.14
N GLU A 116 -4.08 -21.44 14.89
CA GLU A 116 -3.22 -22.20 15.82
C GLU A 116 -2.05 -22.87 15.08
N GLN A 117 -2.30 -23.50 13.93
CA GLN A 117 -1.25 -24.07 13.07
C GLN A 117 -0.25 -23.02 12.58
N THR A 118 -0.72 -21.81 12.24
CA THR A 118 0.16 -20.73 11.77
C THR A 118 1.02 -20.18 12.90
N ALA A 119 0.44 -19.95 14.07
CA ALA A 119 1.16 -19.53 15.27
C ALA A 119 2.22 -20.56 15.68
N GLN A 120 1.85 -21.85 15.76
CA GLN A 120 2.79 -22.95 16.04
C GLN A 120 3.94 -23.01 15.02
N MET A 121 3.65 -22.90 13.71
CA MET A 121 4.70 -22.84 12.70
C MET A 121 5.62 -21.62 12.84
N CYS A 122 5.10 -20.45 13.21
CA CYS A 122 5.93 -19.25 13.43
C CYS A 122 6.78 -19.37 14.71
N MET A 123 6.22 -19.91 15.80
CA MET A 123 6.94 -20.16 17.05
C MET A 123 8.19 -21.02 16.84
N LEU A 124 8.16 -22.01 15.94
CA LEU A 124 9.33 -22.84 15.62
C LEU A 124 10.48 -22.06 14.95
N TYR A 125 10.21 -20.92 14.32
CA TYR A 125 11.23 -20.01 13.78
C TYR A 125 11.62 -18.93 14.79
N LEU A 126 10.65 -18.38 15.53
CA LEU A 126 10.86 -17.36 16.57
C LEU A 126 11.69 -17.87 17.76
N SER A 127 11.57 -19.15 18.10
CA SER A 127 12.35 -19.84 19.14
C SER A 127 13.72 -20.36 18.67
N ALA A 128 14.15 -20.00 17.45
CA ALA A 128 15.29 -20.55 16.72
C ALA A 128 15.26 -22.08 16.47
N ALA A 129 14.25 -22.82 16.92
CA ALA A 129 14.22 -24.29 16.87
C ALA A 129 14.31 -24.89 15.45
N SER A 130 13.75 -24.23 14.42
CA SER A 130 13.88 -24.63 13.01
C SER A 130 15.13 -24.11 12.31
N ASN A 131 15.93 -23.28 12.99
CA ASN A 131 16.99 -22.45 12.42
C ASN A 131 18.29 -22.50 13.28
N ALA A 132 18.47 -23.52 14.14
CA ALA A 132 19.48 -23.52 15.20
C ALA A 132 20.93 -23.38 14.72
N ASP A 133 21.22 -23.69 13.45
CA ASP A 133 22.54 -23.53 12.82
C ASP A 133 22.85 -22.09 12.37
N LEU A 134 21.90 -21.15 12.48
CA LEU A 134 22.14 -19.74 12.14
C LEU A 134 22.81 -18.97 13.27
N ASP A 135 23.59 -17.97 12.90
CA ASP A 135 24.03 -16.92 13.84
C ASP A 135 22.84 -16.03 14.23
N HIS A 136 22.67 -15.81 15.53
CA HIS A 136 21.58 -15.04 16.13
C HIS A 136 22.17 -14.02 17.10
N ASN A 137 21.63 -12.80 17.08
CA ASN A 137 22.04 -11.76 18.02
C ASN A 137 21.53 -12.01 19.45
N GLY A 138 21.87 -11.12 20.39
CA GLY A 138 21.49 -11.23 21.81
C GLY A 138 19.97 -11.26 22.09
N HIS A 139 19.14 -10.90 21.11
CA HIS A 139 17.68 -10.96 21.19
C HIS A 139 17.10 -12.27 20.62
N GLY A 140 17.95 -13.19 20.14
CA GLY A 140 17.51 -14.43 19.49
C GLY A 140 16.96 -14.19 18.08
N VAL A 141 17.43 -13.15 17.39
CA VAL A 141 17.00 -12.80 16.03
C VAL A 141 18.14 -13.09 15.05
N PRO A 142 17.89 -13.82 13.94
CA PRO A 142 18.91 -14.09 12.94
C PRO A 142 19.15 -12.88 12.04
N ARG A 143 20.37 -12.79 11.49
CA ARG A 143 20.78 -11.72 10.57
C ARG A 143 19.97 -11.74 9.26
N LEU A 144 19.94 -10.62 8.55
CA LEU A 144 19.34 -10.51 7.21
C LEU A 144 20.32 -11.07 6.16
N ASP A 145 19.95 -12.12 5.41
CA ASP A 145 20.78 -12.68 4.33
C ASP A 145 20.65 -11.84 3.04
N ARG A 146 21.06 -10.56 3.15
CA ARG A 146 21.07 -9.53 2.12
C ARG A 146 21.60 -10.08 0.80
N ASP A 147 22.75 -10.73 0.88
CA ASP A 147 23.48 -11.39 -0.19
C ASP A 147 22.62 -12.41 -0.98
N ARG A 148 21.87 -13.28 -0.29
CA ARG A 148 20.99 -14.27 -0.93
C ARG A 148 19.72 -13.62 -1.47
N HIS A 149 19.18 -12.59 -0.80
CA HIS A 149 18.03 -11.84 -1.31
C HIS A 149 18.39 -11.05 -2.58
N VAL A 150 19.53 -10.35 -2.63
CA VAL A 150 20.05 -9.66 -3.83
C VAL A 150 20.18 -10.64 -5.01
N ARG A 151 20.82 -11.79 -4.81
CA ARG A 151 20.94 -12.84 -5.85
C ARG A 151 19.57 -13.34 -6.36
N PHE A 152 18.58 -13.47 -5.49
CA PHE A 152 17.22 -13.86 -5.86
C PHE A 152 16.51 -12.77 -6.70
N LEU A 153 16.68 -11.50 -6.33
CA LEU A 153 16.04 -10.37 -7.01
C LEU A 153 16.63 -10.13 -8.41
N HIS A 154 17.96 -10.17 -8.57
CA HIS A 154 18.59 -10.10 -9.90
C HIS A 154 18.12 -11.22 -10.85
N LYS A 155 17.87 -12.42 -10.31
CA LYS A 155 17.29 -13.53 -11.09
C LYS A 155 15.83 -13.25 -11.48
N THR A 156 15.06 -12.59 -10.61
CA THR A 156 13.62 -12.37 -10.79
C THR A 156 13.30 -11.19 -11.72
N VAL A 157 14.17 -10.18 -11.80
CA VAL A 157 14.19 -9.16 -12.88
C VAL A 157 14.88 -9.65 -14.18
N GLY A 158 15.23 -10.94 -14.22
CA GLY A 158 15.83 -11.64 -15.35
C GLY A 158 14.78 -12.31 -16.25
N ARG A 159 15.16 -13.44 -16.87
CA ARG A 159 14.26 -14.24 -17.70
C ARG A 159 13.53 -15.29 -16.84
N LEU A 160 12.22 -15.11 -16.68
CA LEU A 160 11.36 -16.06 -15.97
C LEU A 160 11.04 -17.30 -16.84
N PRO A 161 10.81 -18.48 -16.23
CA PRO A 161 10.43 -19.69 -16.96
C PRO A 161 8.94 -19.68 -17.37
N ALA A 162 8.58 -20.48 -18.38
CA ALA A 162 7.25 -20.48 -19.00
C ALA A 162 6.01 -20.54 -18.07
N PRO A 163 6.02 -21.24 -16.91
CA PRO A 163 4.89 -21.22 -15.98
C PRO A 163 4.51 -19.82 -15.43
N PHE A 164 5.38 -18.82 -15.55
CA PHE A 164 5.06 -17.42 -15.19
C PHE A 164 4.12 -16.74 -16.20
N VAL A 165 3.62 -17.43 -17.23
CA VAL A 165 2.59 -16.91 -18.17
C VAL A 165 1.34 -16.38 -17.45
N ALA A 166 0.96 -16.96 -16.30
CA ALA A 166 -0.14 -16.46 -15.46
C ALA A 166 0.11 -15.04 -14.89
N ALA A 167 1.35 -14.54 -14.96
CA ALA A 167 1.75 -13.21 -14.54
C ALA A 167 2.18 -12.30 -15.71
N ASP A 168 1.90 -12.65 -16.97
CA ASP A 168 2.28 -11.81 -18.13
C ASP A 168 1.60 -10.43 -18.10
N ALA A 169 0.38 -10.33 -17.58
CA ALA A 169 -0.29 -9.04 -17.33
C ALA A 169 0.29 -8.24 -16.14
N SER A 170 1.28 -8.80 -15.43
CA SER A 170 1.91 -8.20 -14.24
C SER A 170 3.42 -7.95 -14.42
N ARG A 171 3.97 -8.02 -15.63
CA ARG A 171 5.42 -7.81 -15.84
C ARG A 171 5.98 -6.48 -15.31
N PRO A 172 5.28 -5.32 -15.41
CA PRO A 172 5.67 -4.08 -14.74
C PRO A 172 5.90 -4.23 -13.23
N TRP A 173 5.07 -5.03 -12.55
CA TRP A 173 5.21 -5.29 -11.13
C TRP A 173 6.49 -6.06 -10.81
N PHE A 174 6.89 -7.03 -11.65
CA PHE A 174 8.17 -7.73 -11.47
C PHE A 174 9.38 -6.79 -11.62
N LEU A 175 9.29 -5.75 -12.45
CA LEU A 175 10.31 -4.70 -12.52
C LEU A 175 10.32 -3.88 -11.21
N TYR A 176 9.19 -3.26 -10.85
CA TYR A 176 9.07 -2.44 -9.65
C TYR A 176 9.48 -3.19 -8.37
N TRP A 177 8.88 -4.36 -8.10
CA TRP A 177 9.17 -5.14 -6.90
C TRP A 177 10.64 -5.53 -6.79
N SER A 178 11.26 -5.96 -7.90
CA SER A 178 12.65 -6.41 -7.88
C SER A 178 13.62 -5.23 -7.72
N LEU A 179 13.41 -4.14 -8.46
CA LEU A 179 14.28 -2.96 -8.43
C LEU A 179 14.14 -2.19 -7.11
N ASN A 180 12.93 -2.09 -6.56
CA ASN A 180 12.70 -1.47 -5.26
C ASN A 180 13.35 -2.29 -4.14
N ALA A 181 13.15 -3.61 -4.13
CA ALA A 181 13.79 -4.49 -3.16
C ALA A 181 15.33 -4.46 -3.25
N LEU A 182 15.91 -4.37 -4.46
CA LEU A 182 17.35 -4.19 -4.66
C LEU A 182 17.83 -2.84 -4.06
N ALA A 183 17.14 -1.73 -4.36
CA ALA A 183 17.47 -0.42 -3.81
C ALA A 183 17.34 -0.36 -2.28
N LEU A 184 16.34 -1.03 -1.69
CA LEU A 184 16.18 -1.14 -0.23
C LEU A 184 17.31 -1.98 0.41
N LEU A 185 17.87 -2.96 -0.30
CA LEU A 185 19.05 -3.72 0.14
C LEU A 185 20.37 -2.98 -0.11
N GLY A 186 20.36 -1.83 -0.79
CA GLY A 186 21.53 -0.97 -1.03
C GLY A 186 22.19 -1.10 -2.40
N GLU A 187 21.60 -1.85 -3.33
CA GLU A 187 22.14 -2.04 -4.69
C GLU A 187 21.82 -0.84 -5.61
N ASP A 188 22.78 -0.42 -6.44
CA ASP A 188 22.52 0.58 -7.48
C ASP A 188 21.73 -0.05 -8.64
N VAL A 189 20.48 0.38 -8.79
CA VAL A 189 19.60 -0.02 -9.88
C VAL A 189 19.68 0.91 -11.09
N SER A 190 20.36 2.04 -11.04
CA SER A 190 20.39 3.02 -12.13
C SER A 190 21.17 2.51 -13.35
N GLY A 191 22.48 2.31 -13.23
CA GLY A 191 23.36 2.01 -14.37
C GLY A 191 23.07 0.66 -15.03
N ALA A 192 22.74 -0.38 -14.25
CA ALA A 192 22.55 -1.74 -14.77
C ALA A 192 21.17 -1.99 -15.44
N TYR A 193 20.19 -1.10 -15.22
CA TYR A 193 18.80 -1.34 -15.62
C TYR A 193 18.13 -0.22 -16.42
N ALA A 194 18.60 1.03 -16.40
CA ALA A 194 17.92 2.17 -17.02
C ALA A 194 17.46 1.90 -18.47
N ASP A 195 18.38 1.55 -19.38
CA ASP A 195 18.06 1.26 -20.79
C ASP A 195 17.03 0.12 -20.94
N ARG A 196 17.16 -0.93 -20.12
CA ARG A 196 16.31 -2.12 -20.17
C ARG A 196 14.90 -1.82 -19.67
N VAL A 197 14.77 -1.04 -18.59
CA VAL A 197 13.47 -0.59 -18.07
C VAL A 197 12.84 0.39 -19.06
N ALA A 198 13.60 1.35 -19.59
CA ALA A 198 13.12 2.31 -20.58
C ALA A 198 12.66 1.64 -21.90
N ALA A 199 13.40 0.65 -22.40
CA ALA A 199 12.99 -0.14 -23.56
C ALA A 199 11.74 -1.00 -23.27
N THR A 200 11.66 -1.61 -22.09
CA THR A 200 10.48 -2.40 -21.69
C THR A 200 9.25 -1.50 -21.53
N ALA A 201 9.37 -0.35 -20.87
CA ALA A 201 8.32 0.67 -20.75
C ALA A 201 7.85 1.15 -22.14
N ARG A 202 8.76 1.47 -23.07
CA ARG A 202 8.41 1.82 -24.46
C ARG A 202 7.60 0.73 -25.17
N SER A 203 7.84 -0.56 -24.88
CA SER A 203 7.07 -1.67 -25.48
C SER A 203 5.66 -1.86 -24.91
N MET A 204 5.35 -1.27 -23.75
CA MET A 204 4.08 -1.42 -23.00
C MET A 204 3.26 -0.12 -22.92
N GLN A 205 3.80 1.01 -23.39
CA GLN A 205 3.10 2.30 -23.41
C GLN A 205 2.13 2.36 -24.59
N ASN A 206 0.85 2.61 -24.32
CA ASN A 206 -0.15 2.69 -25.38
C ASN A 206 -0.23 4.13 -25.96
N PRO A 207 -0.46 4.29 -27.28
CA PRO A 207 -0.67 5.61 -27.90
C PRO A 207 -1.87 6.40 -27.35
N GLY A 208 -2.81 5.73 -26.68
CA GLY A 208 -3.92 6.36 -25.97
C GLY A 208 -3.57 6.88 -24.57
N GLY A 209 -2.38 6.58 -24.05
CA GLY A 209 -1.91 6.90 -22.70
C GLY A 209 -1.86 5.69 -21.76
N GLY A 210 -1.03 5.79 -20.71
CA GLY A 210 -0.81 4.72 -19.73
C GLY A 210 0.05 3.55 -20.23
N PHE A 211 0.36 2.63 -19.32
CA PHE A 211 1.12 1.39 -19.60
C PHE A 211 0.27 0.15 -19.33
N GLY A 212 0.30 -0.81 -20.26
CA GLY A 212 -0.28 -2.15 -20.08
C GLY A 212 0.64 -3.09 -19.30
N GLY A 213 0.19 -4.33 -19.09
CA GLY A 213 1.01 -5.38 -18.46
C GLY A 213 2.07 -5.99 -19.38
N GLY A 214 1.96 -5.77 -20.69
CA GLY A 214 2.84 -6.30 -21.72
C GLY A 214 2.63 -5.56 -23.04
N HIS A 215 3.27 -6.03 -24.11
CA HIS A 215 3.07 -5.48 -25.45
C HIS A 215 1.65 -5.75 -25.93
N ASP A 216 1.04 -4.78 -26.63
CA ASP A 216 -0.36 -4.76 -27.09
C ASP A 216 -1.44 -4.99 -26.00
N GLN A 217 -1.07 -5.01 -24.72
CA GLN A 217 -2.04 -5.06 -23.62
C GLN A 217 -2.57 -3.66 -23.29
N THR A 218 -3.87 -3.57 -22.97
CA THR A 218 -4.53 -2.30 -22.63
C THR A 218 -3.94 -1.67 -21.36
N SER A 219 -3.89 -0.33 -21.34
CA SER A 219 -3.40 0.42 -20.19
C SER A 219 -4.24 0.21 -18.94
N HIS A 220 -3.56 0.05 -17.81
CA HIS A 220 -4.17 -0.23 -16.52
C HIS A 220 -3.40 0.49 -15.40
N LEU A 221 -4.08 0.95 -14.35
CA LEU A 221 -3.49 1.85 -13.33
C LEU A 221 -2.40 1.16 -12.52
N ALA A 222 -2.59 -0.10 -12.17
CA ALA A 222 -1.59 -0.89 -11.44
C ALA A 222 -0.27 -1.05 -12.21
N THR A 223 -0.35 -1.31 -13.53
CA THR A 223 0.82 -1.48 -14.41
C THR A 223 1.45 -0.15 -14.78
N THR A 224 0.65 0.92 -14.86
CA THR A 224 1.12 2.30 -15.01
C THR A 224 1.91 2.75 -13.79
N TYR A 225 1.34 2.60 -12.58
CA TYR A 225 2.01 2.86 -11.29
C TYR A 225 3.35 2.11 -11.22
N ALA A 226 3.35 0.80 -11.46
CA ALA A 226 4.56 0.00 -11.38
C ALA A 226 5.61 0.40 -12.44
N THR A 227 5.20 0.74 -13.66
CA THR A 227 6.14 1.21 -14.70
C THR A 227 6.73 2.58 -14.36
N VAL A 228 5.90 3.53 -13.90
CA VAL A 228 6.34 4.87 -13.50
C VAL A 228 7.32 4.81 -12.33
N LEU A 229 7.03 4.01 -11.29
CA LEU A 229 7.95 3.84 -10.17
C LEU A 229 9.23 3.07 -10.55
N ALA A 230 9.16 2.10 -11.47
CA ALA A 230 10.36 1.44 -12.00
C ALA A 230 11.27 2.42 -12.79
N LEU A 231 10.68 3.39 -13.50
CA LEU A 231 11.42 4.47 -14.17
C LEU A 231 12.00 5.49 -13.18
N ALA A 232 11.27 5.83 -12.11
CA ALA A 232 11.77 6.68 -11.03
C ALA A 232 12.92 6.02 -10.24
N LEU A 233 12.84 4.71 -9.98
CA LEU A 233 13.88 3.93 -9.31
C LEU A 233 15.23 3.94 -10.06
N VAL A 234 15.20 3.79 -11.40
CA VAL A 234 16.43 3.91 -12.21
C VAL A 234 16.88 5.37 -12.36
N GLY A 235 15.96 6.33 -12.30
CA GLY A 235 16.24 7.76 -12.07
C GLY A 235 16.93 8.54 -13.20
N ILE A 236 17.38 7.88 -14.28
CA ILE A 236 18.08 8.56 -15.38
C ILE A 236 17.07 9.35 -16.26
N PRO A 237 17.36 10.63 -16.62
CA PRO A 237 16.46 11.46 -17.43
C PRO A 237 15.94 10.80 -18.71
N ASP A 238 16.79 10.10 -19.47
CA ASP A 238 16.42 9.43 -20.72
C ASP A 238 15.44 8.24 -20.53
N ALA A 239 15.35 7.71 -19.30
CA ALA A 239 14.34 6.74 -18.90
C ALA A 239 13.04 7.43 -18.50
N LEU A 240 13.09 8.53 -17.74
CA LEU A 240 11.91 9.34 -17.39
C LEU A 240 11.25 9.96 -18.63
N ALA A 241 12.06 10.36 -19.63
CA ALA A 241 11.65 10.87 -20.93
C ALA A 241 10.87 9.85 -21.81
N VAL A 242 10.74 8.59 -21.38
CA VAL A 242 9.84 7.62 -22.04
C VAL A 242 8.38 8.01 -21.92
N ILE A 243 8.00 8.67 -20.82
CA ILE A 243 6.60 8.80 -20.41
C ILE A 243 5.91 9.92 -21.20
N ASP A 244 4.92 9.57 -22.03
CA ASP A 244 4.06 10.56 -22.69
C ASP A 244 3.06 11.13 -21.66
N ARG A 245 3.46 12.24 -21.02
CA ARG A 245 2.67 12.94 -19.99
C ARG A 245 1.32 13.43 -20.52
N ARG A 246 1.22 13.77 -21.81
CA ARG A 246 -0.02 14.27 -22.43
C ARG A 246 -1.02 13.15 -22.64
N ALA A 247 -0.56 12.03 -23.20
CA ALA A 247 -1.38 10.83 -23.35
C ALA A 247 -1.76 10.26 -21.97
N MET A 248 -0.81 10.22 -21.02
CA MET A 248 -1.04 9.81 -19.63
C MET A 248 -2.17 10.61 -18.96
N TRP A 249 -2.08 11.94 -18.98
CA TRP A 249 -3.12 12.82 -18.43
C TRP A 249 -4.48 12.57 -19.10
N LYS A 250 -4.52 12.53 -20.45
CA LYS A 250 -5.78 12.32 -21.17
C LYS A 250 -6.43 10.97 -20.84
N TRP A 251 -5.63 9.92 -20.72
CA TRP A 251 -6.09 8.60 -20.28
C TRP A 251 -6.62 8.64 -18.84
N LEU A 252 -5.92 9.28 -17.91
CA LEU A 252 -6.39 9.46 -16.52
C LEU A 252 -7.73 10.20 -16.47
N CYS A 253 -7.95 11.24 -17.29
CA CYS A 253 -9.25 11.91 -17.41
C CYS A 253 -10.37 10.95 -17.87
N SER A 254 -10.08 9.96 -18.70
CA SER A 254 -11.05 8.94 -19.13
C SER A 254 -11.39 7.91 -18.04
N LEU A 255 -10.53 7.75 -17.04
CA LEU A 255 -10.73 6.84 -15.90
C LEU A 255 -11.51 7.50 -14.74
N LYS A 256 -11.50 8.82 -14.64
CA LYS A 256 -12.15 9.59 -13.58
C LYS A 256 -13.67 9.35 -13.56
N GLN A 257 -14.22 8.99 -12.41
CA GLN A 257 -15.64 8.74 -12.23
C GLN A 257 -16.38 9.88 -11.52
N ALA A 258 -17.69 9.95 -11.77
CA ALA A 258 -18.56 11.05 -11.32
C ALA A 258 -18.80 11.06 -9.81
N ASP A 259 -18.64 9.92 -9.13
CA ASP A 259 -18.79 9.82 -7.67
C ASP A 259 -17.52 10.24 -6.91
N GLY A 260 -16.42 10.47 -7.64
CA GLY A 260 -15.11 10.86 -7.15
C GLY A 260 -13.98 9.87 -7.43
N GLY A 261 -14.27 8.59 -7.69
CA GLY A 261 -13.25 7.55 -7.85
C GLY A 261 -12.53 7.53 -9.21
N PHE A 262 -11.78 6.45 -9.44
CA PHE A 262 -11.07 6.14 -10.67
C PHE A 262 -11.21 4.65 -10.99
N ARG A 263 -11.52 4.31 -12.25
CA ARG A 263 -11.46 2.92 -12.72
C ARG A 263 -10.01 2.49 -12.95
N MET A 264 -9.72 1.22 -12.70
CA MET A 264 -8.40 0.60 -12.91
C MET A 264 -8.01 0.56 -14.40
N SER A 265 -8.96 0.51 -15.31
CA SER A 265 -8.78 0.63 -16.77
C SER A 265 -10.07 1.12 -17.44
N VAL A 266 -10.02 1.40 -18.75
CA VAL A 266 -11.21 1.78 -19.51
C VAL A 266 -12.17 0.58 -19.56
N GLY A 267 -13.27 0.68 -18.80
CA GLY A 267 -14.23 -0.42 -18.61
C GLY A 267 -13.88 -1.41 -17.48
N GLY A 268 -12.79 -1.19 -16.75
CA GLY A 268 -12.39 -1.99 -15.58
C GLY A 268 -13.15 -1.62 -14.29
N GLU A 269 -12.77 -2.27 -13.21
CA GLU A 269 -13.29 -2.08 -11.85
C GLU A 269 -12.93 -0.71 -11.25
N GLU A 270 -13.66 -0.28 -10.22
CA GLU A 270 -13.42 0.96 -9.47
C GLU A 270 -13.24 0.65 -7.98
N ASP A 271 -12.04 0.89 -7.47
CA ASP A 271 -11.67 0.70 -6.06
C ASP A 271 -10.53 1.66 -5.65
N VAL A 272 -10.21 1.72 -4.35
CA VAL A 272 -9.18 2.64 -3.81
C VAL A 272 -7.76 2.37 -4.33
N ARG A 273 -7.45 1.22 -4.96
CA ARG A 273 -6.18 1.04 -5.70
C ARG A 273 -6.13 2.01 -6.87
N GLY A 274 -7.25 2.23 -7.56
CA GLY A 274 -7.38 3.17 -8.66
C GLY A 274 -7.17 4.61 -8.18
N ALA A 275 -7.83 4.97 -7.08
CA ALA A 275 -7.63 6.27 -6.42
C ALA A 275 -6.17 6.54 -6.06
N TYR A 276 -5.50 5.58 -5.41
CA TYR A 276 -4.10 5.68 -5.00
C TYR A 276 -3.11 5.71 -6.18
N CYS A 277 -3.26 4.78 -7.14
CA CYS A 277 -2.39 4.72 -8.32
C CYS A 277 -2.52 5.98 -9.17
N ALA A 278 -3.74 6.50 -9.36
CA ALA A 278 -3.96 7.76 -10.06
C ALA A 278 -3.33 8.94 -9.32
N ALA A 279 -3.54 9.06 -8.00
CA ALA A 279 -2.94 10.13 -7.19
C ALA A 279 -1.40 10.14 -7.29
N VAL A 280 -0.75 8.98 -7.13
CA VAL A 280 0.72 8.84 -7.26
C VAL A 280 1.20 9.23 -8.67
N VAL A 281 0.54 8.78 -9.72
CA VAL A 281 0.94 9.09 -11.11
C VAL A 281 0.74 10.58 -11.43
N ILE A 282 -0.33 11.20 -10.92
CA ILE A 282 -0.61 12.64 -11.12
C ILE A 282 0.45 13.51 -10.42
N THR A 283 0.75 13.23 -9.14
CA THR A 283 1.68 14.05 -8.36
C THR A 283 3.14 13.82 -8.76
N LEU A 284 3.56 12.56 -9.00
CA LEU A 284 4.95 12.25 -9.33
C LEU A 284 5.36 12.74 -10.72
N LEU A 285 4.43 12.76 -11.69
CA LEU A 285 4.68 13.23 -13.06
C LEU A 285 4.34 14.72 -13.28
N ASN A 286 3.94 15.42 -12.22
CA ASN A 286 3.48 16.81 -12.25
C ASN A 286 2.45 17.05 -13.37
N LEU A 287 1.33 16.31 -13.35
CA LEU A 287 0.26 16.44 -14.36
C LEU A 287 -0.75 17.52 -13.97
N PRO A 288 -1.31 18.28 -14.95
CA PRO A 288 -2.35 19.25 -14.66
C PRO A 288 -3.61 18.55 -14.14
N LEU A 289 -4.26 19.17 -13.15
CA LEU A 289 -5.44 18.58 -12.50
C LEU A 289 -6.72 18.72 -13.34
N ASP A 290 -6.79 19.72 -14.24
CA ASP A 290 -7.96 19.97 -15.08
C ASP A 290 -8.36 18.75 -15.91
N LEU A 291 -9.66 18.53 -16.10
CA LEU A 291 -10.17 17.42 -16.90
C LEU A 291 -10.15 17.75 -18.40
N SER A 292 -9.77 16.77 -19.22
CA SER A 292 -9.91 16.86 -20.68
C SER A 292 -11.40 17.00 -21.07
N GLN A 293 -11.69 17.91 -22.00
CA GLN A 293 -13.07 18.30 -22.36
C GLN A 293 -13.90 17.15 -22.98
N ASP A 294 -13.24 16.09 -23.46
CA ASP A 294 -13.85 14.88 -23.99
C ASP A 294 -13.99 13.74 -22.96
N SER A 295 -13.73 14.00 -21.68
CA SER A 295 -13.98 13.05 -20.59
C SER A 295 -15.44 13.08 -20.09
N GLU A 296 -15.97 11.92 -19.70
CA GLU A 296 -17.30 11.83 -19.08
C GLU A 296 -17.43 12.65 -17.79
N ALA A 297 -16.35 12.80 -17.03
CA ALA A 297 -16.33 13.59 -15.80
C ALA A 297 -16.52 15.08 -16.10
N TYR A 298 -15.77 15.65 -17.06
CA TYR A 298 -15.94 17.05 -17.49
C TYR A 298 -17.33 17.30 -18.10
N ALA A 299 -17.86 16.36 -18.87
CA ALA A 299 -19.19 16.47 -19.47
C ALA A 299 -20.33 16.48 -18.43
N ARG A 300 -20.07 16.05 -17.19
CA ARG A 300 -21.03 16.07 -16.06
C ARG A 300 -20.82 17.27 -15.15
N ASP A 301 -19.58 17.68 -14.91
CA ASP A 301 -19.21 18.87 -14.16
C ASP A 301 -17.96 19.54 -14.78
N PRO A 302 -18.13 20.60 -15.59
CA PRO A 302 -17.03 21.37 -16.16
C PRO A 302 -16.17 22.13 -15.12
N GLY A 303 -16.58 22.18 -13.85
CA GLY A 303 -15.79 22.69 -12.73
C GLY A 303 -15.01 21.60 -11.98
N ALA A 304 -15.13 20.33 -12.37
CA ALA A 304 -14.40 19.24 -11.75
C ALA A 304 -12.96 19.11 -12.28
N ASN A 305 -12.07 18.68 -11.39
CA ASN A 305 -10.69 18.30 -11.69
C ASN A 305 -10.46 16.81 -11.32
N LEU A 306 -9.29 16.27 -11.62
CA LEU A 306 -8.92 14.87 -11.33
C LEU A 306 -9.07 14.49 -9.85
N PHE A 307 -8.99 15.44 -8.92
CA PHE A 307 -9.11 15.23 -7.48
C PHE A 307 -10.49 15.56 -6.90
N THR A 308 -11.39 16.20 -7.65
CA THR A 308 -12.78 16.49 -7.22
C THR A 308 -13.46 15.21 -6.72
N ASN A 309 -14.09 15.30 -5.54
CA ASN A 309 -14.76 14.22 -4.82
C ASN A 309 -13.90 12.98 -4.44
N LEU A 310 -12.59 12.94 -4.71
CA LEU A 310 -11.77 11.75 -4.47
C LEU A 310 -11.67 11.38 -2.98
N GLY A 311 -11.54 12.38 -2.09
CA GLY A 311 -11.60 12.16 -0.64
C GLY A 311 -12.98 11.67 -0.16
N ASP A 312 -14.06 12.12 -0.80
CA ASP A 312 -15.42 11.64 -0.51
C ASP A 312 -15.69 10.22 -1.02
N TYR A 313 -15.01 9.79 -2.10
CA TYR A 313 -14.95 8.40 -2.53
C TYR A 313 -14.26 7.53 -1.48
N VAL A 314 -13.05 7.92 -1.05
CA VAL A 314 -12.30 7.22 0.00
C VAL A 314 -13.09 7.12 1.31
N ARG A 315 -13.77 8.20 1.72
CA ARG A 315 -14.65 8.22 2.90
C ARG A 315 -15.76 7.16 2.85
N ARG A 316 -16.36 6.90 1.67
CA ARG A 316 -17.40 5.86 1.51
C ARG A 316 -16.86 4.44 1.64
N CYS A 317 -15.54 4.26 1.55
CA CYS A 317 -14.88 2.97 1.72
C CYS A 317 -14.50 2.68 3.19
N GLN A 318 -14.71 3.60 4.15
CA GLN A 318 -14.50 3.26 5.56
C GLN A 318 -15.66 2.41 6.10
N THR A 319 -15.31 1.23 6.61
CA THR A 319 -16.25 0.18 7.03
C THR A 319 -16.79 0.38 8.44
N PHE A 320 -17.80 -0.42 8.79
CA PHE A 320 -18.29 -0.52 10.17
C PHE A 320 -17.22 -1.04 11.16
N GLU A 321 -16.15 -1.71 10.71
CA GLU A 321 -15.05 -2.16 11.59
C GLU A 321 -14.09 -1.01 11.98
N GLY A 322 -14.07 0.08 11.21
CA GLY A 322 -13.11 1.18 11.34
C GLY A 322 -12.00 1.17 10.30
N GLY A 323 -11.64 -0.01 9.79
CA GLY A 323 -10.77 -0.16 8.61
C GLY A 323 -11.46 0.23 7.30
N ILE A 324 -10.73 0.15 6.20
CA ILE A 324 -11.16 0.63 4.89
C ILE A 324 -11.18 -0.53 3.89
N SER A 325 -12.23 -0.61 3.09
CA SER A 325 -12.46 -1.63 2.06
C SER A 325 -12.03 -1.15 0.66
N GLY A 326 -12.05 -2.05 -0.33
CA GLY A 326 -11.65 -1.71 -1.70
C GLY A 326 -12.61 -0.71 -2.34
N GLN A 327 -13.90 -1.02 -2.22
CA GLN A 327 -15.04 -0.20 -2.65
C GLN A 327 -16.01 -0.04 -1.46
N PRO A 328 -17.03 0.83 -1.53
CA PRO A 328 -18.05 0.95 -0.49
C PRO A 328 -18.75 -0.39 -0.16
N ASP A 329 -19.21 -0.53 1.08
CA ASP A 329 -19.96 -1.69 1.61
C ASP A 329 -19.26 -3.07 1.50
N ALA A 330 -17.94 -3.10 1.30
CA ALA A 330 -17.12 -4.31 1.29
C ALA A 330 -16.32 -4.51 2.60
N GLU A 331 -15.60 -5.64 2.72
CA GLU A 331 -14.81 -6.02 3.89
C GLU A 331 -13.53 -5.17 4.02
N ALA A 332 -13.13 -4.84 5.26
CA ALA A 332 -11.96 -4.00 5.52
C ALA A 332 -10.65 -4.75 5.23
N HIS A 333 -9.64 -4.06 4.66
CA HIS A 333 -8.38 -4.69 4.27
C HIS A 333 -7.17 -3.75 4.37
N GLY A 334 -6.02 -4.25 4.84
CA GLY A 334 -4.82 -3.46 5.09
C GLY A 334 -4.34 -2.73 3.84
N ALA A 335 -4.20 -3.45 2.72
CA ALA A 335 -3.79 -2.86 1.44
C ALA A 335 -4.72 -1.73 0.96
N TYR A 336 -6.03 -1.84 1.22
CA TYR A 336 -7.00 -0.80 0.87
C TYR A 336 -6.95 0.38 1.87
N ALA A 337 -6.68 0.12 3.16
CA ALA A 337 -6.40 1.16 4.15
C ALA A 337 -5.14 1.96 3.80
N PHE A 338 -4.05 1.30 3.39
CA PHE A 338 -2.85 2.00 2.90
C PHE A 338 -3.15 2.82 1.65
N CYS A 339 -3.79 2.25 0.63
CA CYS A 339 -4.16 2.99 -0.58
C CYS A 339 -5.01 4.23 -0.26
N ALA A 340 -5.98 4.11 0.64
CA ALA A 340 -6.82 5.22 1.08
C ALA A 340 -6.06 6.30 1.85
N LEU A 341 -5.22 5.94 2.82
CA LEU A 341 -4.40 6.87 3.60
C LEU A 341 -3.36 7.58 2.73
N GLY A 342 -2.68 6.85 1.85
CA GLY A 342 -1.73 7.38 0.88
C GLY A 342 -2.40 8.32 -0.11
N CYS A 343 -3.56 7.96 -0.66
CA CYS A 343 -4.37 8.81 -1.52
C CYS A 343 -4.74 10.14 -0.82
N LEU A 344 -5.32 10.09 0.39
CA LEU A 344 -5.69 11.29 1.14
C LEU A 344 -4.48 12.19 1.45
N SER A 345 -3.32 11.59 1.74
CA SER A 345 -2.05 12.28 2.02
C SER A 345 -1.33 12.82 0.77
N LEU A 346 -1.79 12.45 -0.43
CA LEU A 346 -1.36 13.03 -1.71
C LEU A 346 -2.31 14.15 -2.18
N LEU A 347 -3.51 14.24 -1.59
CA LEU A 347 -4.48 15.30 -1.84
C LEU A 347 -4.31 16.54 -0.93
N GLY A 348 -3.48 16.45 0.10
CA GLY A 348 -3.24 17.50 1.10
C GLY A 348 -2.56 16.95 2.35
N SER A 349 -2.39 17.79 3.38
CA SER A 349 -1.69 17.38 4.61
C SER A 349 -2.43 16.23 5.32
N PRO A 350 -1.73 15.19 5.83
CA PRO A 350 -2.33 14.05 6.53
C PRO A 350 -3.30 14.43 7.65
N ASP A 351 -2.94 15.39 8.51
CA ASP A 351 -3.73 15.86 9.64
C ASP A 351 -5.03 16.54 9.23
N GLU A 352 -5.02 17.30 8.13
CA GLU A 352 -6.25 17.86 7.55
C GLU A 352 -7.07 16.77 6.86
N MET A 353 -6.46 16.00 5.96
CA MET A 353 -7.18 15.17 4.99
C MET A 353 -7.67 13.84 5.55
N ILE A 354 -6.88 13.17 6.38
CA ILE A 354 -7.31 11.92 7.03
C ILE A 354 -8.37 12.25 8.09
N SER A 355 -8.18 13.28 8.92
CA SER A 355 -9.16 13.72 9.93
C SER A 355 -10.48 14.21 9.33
N LYS A 356 -10.44 14.87 8.17
CA LYS A 356 -11.64 15.37 7.46
C LYS A 356 -12.48 14.25 6.86
N TYR A 357 -11.85 13.20 6.34
CA TYR A 357 -12.53 12.15 5.57
C TYR A 357 -12.71 10.82 6.30
N LEU A 358 -12.01 10.55 7.39
CA LEU A 358 -12.03 9.25 8.08
C LEU A 358 -12.25 9.38 9.59
N ASN A 359 -12.95 8.41 10.17
CA ASN A 359 -13.06 8.24 11.62
C ASN A 359 -11.74 7.64 12.16
N VAL A 360 -10.78 8.53 12.46
CA VAL A 360 -9.41 8.16 12.84
C VAL A 360 -9.33 7.27 14.10
N PRO A 361 -10.07 7.52 15.21
CA PRO A 361 -10.02 6.64 16.38
C PRO A 361 -10.43 5.19 16.09
N ARG A 362 -11.42 4.98 15.20
CA ARG A 362 -11.84 3.62 14.80
C ARG A 362 -10.82 2.97 13.86
N LEU A 363 -10.19 3.76 12.98
CA LEU A 363 -9.13 3.27 12.11
C LEU A 363 -7.88 2.84 12.90
N ILE A 364 -7.47 3.60 13.92
CA ILE A 364 -6.36 3.25 14.83
C ILE A 364 -6.65 1.93 15.55
N SER A 365 -7.84 1.78 16.14
CA SER A 365 -8.28 0.55 16.80
C SER A 365 -8.25 -0.65 15.86
N TRP A 366 -8.71 -0.48 14.62
CA TRP A 366 -8.70 -1.52 13.59
C TRP A 366 -7.29 -1.90 13.11
N LEU A 367 -6.41 -0.92 12.87
CA LEU A 367 -5.02 -1.13 12.46
C LEU A 367 -4.20 -1.81 13.56
N SER A 368 -4.36 -1.38 14.82
CA SER A 368 -3.73 -2.01 15.99
C SER A 368 -4.14 -3.48 16.10
N SER A 369 -5.43 -3.78 15.89
CA SER A 369 -6.00 -5.13 15.89
C SER A 369 -5.54 -6.03 14.73
N ARG A 370 -4.55 -5.63 13.92
CA ARG A 370 -3.90 -6.46 12.89
C ARG A 370 -2.62 -7.12 13.34
N GLN A 371 -1.93 -6.61 14.37
CA GLN A 371 -0.70 -7.24 14.83
C GLN A 371 -1.00 -8.38 15.80
N TYR A 372 -0.49 -9.57 15.52
CA TYR A 372 -0.76 -10.77 16.33
C TYR A 372 0.47 -11.19 17.14
N ALA A 373 0.22 -11.93 18.22
CA ALA A 373 1.23 -12.65 18.98
C ALA A 373 0.78 -14.11 19.12
N PRO A 374 1.69 -15.10 19.07
CA PRO A 374 3.14 -14.95 19.07
C PRO A 374 3.78 -14.54 17.73
N GLU A 375 3.06 -14.52 16.60
CA GLU A 375 3.72 -14.34 15.30
C GLU A 375 4.47 -13.01 15.15
N GLY A 376 3.98 -11.91 15.74
CA GLY A 376 4.56 -10.57 15.65
C GLY A 376 4.25 -9.81 14.36
N GLY A 377 3.87 -10.52 13.29
CA GLY A 377 3.45 -9.95 12.01
C GLY A 377 2.04 -9.34 12.02
N PHE A 378 1.68 -8.69 10.91
CA PHE A 378 0.33 -8.17 10.68
C PHE A 378 -0.53 -9.14 9.84
N SER A 379 -1.82 -9.23 10.13
CA SER A 379 -2.83 -9.79 9.23
C SER A 379 -3.49 -8.71 8.37
N GLY A 380 -4.00 -9.09 7.20
CA GLY A 380 -4.65 -8.14 6.28
C GLY A 380 -6.03 -7.67 6.71
N ARG A 381 -6.74 -8.45 7.53
CA ARG A 381 -8.13 -8.23 7.93
C ARG A 381 -8.51 -9.11 9.13
N THR A 382 -9.63 -8.80 9.78
CA THR A 382 -10.10 -9.49 10.98
C THR A 382 -10.26 -11.01 10.75
N ASN A 383 -9.82 -11.84 11.71
CA ASN A 383 -9.89 -13.30 11.67
C ASN A 383 -9.23 -13.96 10.44
N LYS A 384 -8.11 -13.39 9.96
CA LYS A 384 -7.21 -14.00 8.98
C LYS A 384 -5.79 -14.03 9.51
N LEU A 385 -5.00 -14.96 8.98
CA LEU A 385 -3.59 -15.19 9.33
C LEU A 385 -2.72 -13.96 9.07
N VAL A 386 -1.61 -13.85 9.78
CA VAL A 386 -0.49 -12.95 9.43
C VAL A 386 0.07 -13.24 8.05
N ASP A 387 0.67 -12.24 7.39
CA ASP A 387 1.35 -12.38 6.09
C ASP A 387 2.35 -11.23 5.91
N GLY A 388 3.56 -11.56 5.45
CA GLY A 388 4.70 -10.67 5.32
C GLY A 388 4.47 -9.44 4.44
N CYS A 389 3.54 -9.45 3.49
CA CYS A 389 3.22 -8.25 2.71
C CYS A 389 2.50 -7.17 3.53
N TYR A 390 1.79 -7.54 4.61
CA TYR A 390 1.17 -6.57 5.52
C TYR A 390 2.19 -5.84 6.40
N SER A 391 3.46 -6.29 6.42
CA SER A 391 4.57 -5.49 6.96
C SER A 391 4.63 -4.11 6.30
N HIS A 392 4.37 -4.01 5.00
CA HIS A 392 4.13 -2.72 4.33
C HIS A 392 2.66 -2.30 4.40
N TRP A 393 1.71 -3.14 3.95
CA TRP A 393 0.32 -2.70 3.77
C TRP A 393 -0.44 -2.35 5.07
N VAL A 394 0.07 -2.72 6.24
CA VAL A 394 -0.42 -2.27 7.55
C VAL A 394 0.66 -1.46 8.27
N GLY A 395 1.92 -1.90 8.26
CA GLY A 395 3.02 -1.16 8.90
C GLY A 395 3.21 0.26 8.34
N GLY A 396 3.13 0.41 7.01
CA GLY A 396 3.21 1.69 6.30
C GLY A 396 2.01 2.62 6.51
N CYS A 397 0.91 2.15 7.13
CA CYS A 397 -0.17 3.04 7.57
C CYS A 397 0.24 3.88 8.78
N TRP A 398 1.11 3.37 9.66
CA TRP A 398 1.45 4.05 10.92
C TRP A 398 2.15 5.40 10.73
N PRO A 399 3.12 5.59 9.83
CA PRO A 399 3.65 6.92 9.50
C PRO A 399 2.58 7.95 9.08
N LEU A 400 1.54 7.50 8.37
CA LEU A 400 0.46 8.36 7.89
C LEU A 400 -0.53 8.70 9.01
N ILE A 401 -0.79 7.75 9.92
CA ILE A 401 -1.57 7.98 11.14
C ILE A 401 -0.81 8.88 12.13
N GLU A 402 0.50 8.70 12.29
CA GLU A 402 1.32 9.56 13.15
C GLU A 402 1.37 10.99 12.61
N ALA A 403 1.56 11.19 11.30
CA ALA A 403 1.45 12.51 10.69
C ALA A 403 0.03 13.10 10.82
N CYS A 404 -1.02 12.27 10.73
CA CYS A 404 -2.40 12.69 10.96
C CYS A 404 -2.66 13.18 12.40
N LEU A 405 -1.98 12.61 13.39
CA LEU A 405 -2.14 12.97 14.81
C LEU A 405 -1.22 14.12 15.26
N LYS A 406 -0.04 14.25 14.63
CA LYS A 406 1.01 15.22 15.00
C LYS A 406 0.97 16.50 14.16
N GLY A 407 0.47 16.42 12.92
CA GLY A 407 0.56 17.48 11.92
C GLY A 407 2.00 17.74 11.44
N PRO A 408 2.21 18.76 10.59
CA PRO A 408 3.52 19.31 10.31
C PRO A 408 4.17 19.86 11.59
N ILE A 409 5.37 19.38 11.93
CA ILE A 409 6.12 19.81 13.12
C ILE A 409 7.41 20.54 12.76
N ASP A 410 7.84 21.46 13.62
CA ASP A 410 9.11 22.16 13.45
C ASP A 410 10.32 21.21 13.54
N ALA A 411 11.38 21.48 12.78
CA ALA A 411 12.56 20.61 12.73
C ALA A 411 13.26 20.44 14.09
N SER A 412 13.24 21.46 14.95
CA SER A 412 13.73 21.40 16.34
C SER A 412 12.89 20.46 17.19
N THR A 413 11.57 20.57 17.12
CA THR A 413 10.61 19.68 17.79
C THR A 413 10.82 18.23 17.35
N ALA A 414 10.96 17.99 16.04
CA ALA A 414 11.18 16.65 15.48
C ALA A 414 12.48 15.98 16.00
N ALA A 415 13.57 16.75 16.11
CA ALA A 415 14.83 16.28 16.66
C ALA A 415 14.80 16.02 18.17
N SER A 416 13.91 16.70 18.91
CA SER A 416 13.73 16.52 20.36
C SER A 416 12.71 15.47 20.77
N ALA A 417 11.87 15.01 19.84
CA ALA A 417 10.77 14.11 20.12
C ALA A 417 11.27 12.68 20.37
N THR A 418 11.06 12.15 21.58
CA THR A 418 11.23 10.73 21.90
C THR A 418 10.42 9.88 20.92
N PRO A 419 11.02 8.86 20.28
CA PRO A 419 10.25 7.89 19.52
C PRO A 419 9.30 7.12 20.44
N GLU A 420 8.04 7.02 20.02
CA GLU A 420 7.05 6.10 20.60
C GLU A 420 6.27 5.54 19.41
N SER A 421 6.54 4.28 19.07
CA SER A 421 5.86 3.61 17.95
C SER A 421 4.43 3.22 18.29
N MET A 422 3.49 3.46 17.38
CA MET A 422 2.09 3.05 17.52
C MET A 422 1.85 1.53 17.33
N PHE A 423 2.90 0.74 17.07
CA PHE A 423 2.85 -0.71 16.90
C PHE A 423 4.11 -1.37 17.48
N SER A 424 4.10 -2.70 17.68
CA SER A 424 5.29 -3.42 18.16
C SER A 424 6.31 -3.56 17.04
N ARG A 425 7.31 -2.67 16.99
CA ARG A 425 8.44 -2.79 16.06
C ARG A 425 9.20 -4.10 16.28
N GLU A 426 9.46 -4.47 17.54
CA GLU A 426 10.08 -5.77 17.90
C GLU A 426 9.33 -6.95 17.29
N GLY A 427 8.00 -7.03 17.47
CA GLY A 427 7.20 -8.13 16.93
C GLY A 427 7.29 -8.22 15.41
N LEU A 428 7.24 -7.08 14.72
CA LEU A 428 7.34 -7.05 13.26
C LEU A 428 8.74 -7.46 12.79
N ILE A 429 9.80 -6.96 13.41
CA ILE A 429 11.19 -7.28 13.06
C ILE A 429 11.47 -8.78 13.29
N ARG A 430 10.99 -9.34 14.40
CA ARG A 430 11.04 -10.78 14.68
C ARG A 430 10.30 -11.60 13.63
N TYR A 431 9.09 -11.20 13.23
CA TYR A 431 8.35 -11.89 12.16
C TYR A 431 9.11 -11.85 10.83
N ILE A 432 9.66 -10.70 10.46
CA ILE A 432 10.39 -10.52 9.20
C ILE A 432 11.66 -11.38 9.17
N LEU A 433 12.53 -11.23 10.18
CA LEU A 433 13.85 -11.87 10.17
C LEU A 433 13.78 -13.36 10.51
N CYS A 434 12.94 -13.78 11.47
CA CYS A 434 12.78 -15.20 11.80
C CYS A 434 11.87 -15.93 10.78
N CYS A 435 10.70 -15.39 10.45
CA CYS A 435 9.64 -16.13 9.75
C CYS A 435 9.57 -15.87 8.24
N CYS A 436 9.94 -14.68 7.74
CA CYS A 436 9.78 -14.32 6.32
C CYS A 436 11.00 -14.59 5.41
N GLN A 437 12.20 -14.87 5.93
CA GLN A 437 13.36 -15.21 5.09
C GLN A 437 13.25 -16.64 4.49
N ASP A 438 13.51 -16.82 3.18
CA ASP A 438 13.83 -18.14 2.61
C ASP A 438 15.36 -18.28 2.45
N LEU A 439 15.98 -18.87 3.47
CA LEU A 439 17.42 -19.07 3.53
C LEU A 439 17.92 -20.21 2.63
N LYS A 440 17.03 -20.94 1.94
CA LYS A 440 17.41 -21.94 0.93
C LYS A 440 17.51 -21.32 -0.47
N ARG A 441 16.61 -20.40 -0.82
CA ARG A 441 16.44 -19.85 -2.18
C ARG A 441 16.82 -18.38 -2.33
N GLY A 442 16.80 -17.62 -1.24
CA GLY A 442 16.74 -16.16 -1.28
C GLY A 442 15.32 -15.65 -1.53
N GLY A 443 15.18 -14.32 -1.45
CA GLY A 443 13.87 -13.66 -1.38
C GLY A 443 13.16 -13.85 -0.03
N LEU A 444 12.03 -13.17 0.13
CA LEU A 444 11.19 -13.24 1.32
C LEU A 444 9.76 -13.67 0.94
N ARG A 445 8.99 -14.16 1.92
CA ARG A 445 7.71 -14.88 1.73
C ARG A 445 6.59 -14.37 2.64
N ASP A 446 5.35 -14.70 2.26
CA ASP A 446 4.12 -14.60 3.07
C ASP A 446 4.36 -15.06 4.53
N LYS A 447 4.60 -16.36 4.73
CA LYS A 447 4.78 -17.02 6.03
C LYS A 447 5.59 -18.33 5.89
N PRO A 448 6.03 -18.96 6.99
CA PRO A 448 6.62 -20.31 6.95
C PRO A 448 5.76 -21.31 6.15
N GLY A 449 6.43 -22.20 5.40
CA GLY A 449 5.77 -23.14 4.48
C GLY A 449 5.38 -22.56 3.12
N LYS A 450 5.51 -21.25 2.89
CA LYS A 450 5.33 -20.63 1.56
C LYS A 450 6.66 -20.47 0.81
N SER A 451 6.56 -20.38 -0.51
CA SER A 451 7.72 -20.01 -1.35
C SER A 451 7.90 -18.48 -1.37
N PRO A 452 9.13 -17.98 -1.54
CA PRO A 452 9.42 -16.56 -1.74
C PRO A 452 9.10 -16.12 -3.17
N ASP A 453 8.78 -14.83 -3.31
CA ASP A 453 8.55 -14.15 -4.59
C ASP A 453 8.96 -12.67 -4.49
N ALA A 454 8.94 -11.93 -5.61
CA ALA A 454 9.33 -10.53 -5.62
C ALA A 454 8.34 -9.61 -4.87
N TYR A 455 7.03 -9.90 -4.91
CA TYR A 455 6.01 -9.11 -4.22
C TYR A 455 6.23 -9.12 -2.71
N HIS A 456 6.38 -10.31 -2.12
CA HIS A 456 6.71 -10.45 -0.71
C HIS A 456 8.11 -9.91 -0.40
N SER A 457 9.11 -10.13 -1.26
CA SER A 457 10.45 -9.55 -1.06
C SER A 457 10.40 -8.02 -0.97
N CYS A 458 9.69 -7.35 -1.88
CA CYS A 458 9.51 -5.89 -1.87
C CYS A 458 8.77 -5.40 -0.62
N TYR A 459 7.62 -5.99 -0.30
CA TYR A 459 6.73 -5.47 0.75
C TYR A 459 7.13 -5.89 2.16
N VAL A 460 7.86 -7.01 2.32
CA VAL A 460 8.53 -7.35 3.58
C VAL A 460 9.67 -6.35 3.86
N LEU A 461 10.53 -6.04 2.87
CA LEU A 461 11.64 -5.09 3.05
C LEU A 461 11.15 -3.64 3.27
N ALA A 462 10.09 -3.21 2.56
CA ALA A 462 9.46 -1.91 2.81
C ALA A 462 8.82 -1.83 4.22
N GLY A 463 8.32 -2.96 4.75
CA GLY A 463 7.85 -3.06 6.12
C GLY A 463 8.97 -3.04 7.16
N LEU A 464 10.09 -3.72 6.89
CA LEU A 464 11.29 -3.68 7.71
C LEU A 464 11.83 -2.24 7.81
N SER A 465 11.95 -1.56 6.67
CA SER A 465 12.32 -0.14 6.60
C SER A 465 11.42 0.76 7.48
N SER A 466 10.11 0.49 7.52
CA SER A 466 9.15 1.21 8.38
C SER A 466 9.24 0.85 9.87
N ALA A 467 9.81 -0.30 10.23
CA ALA A 467 10.13 -0.67 11.61
C ALA A 467 11.49 -0.12 12.07
N GLU A 468 12.45 0.03 11.16
CA GLU A 468 13.80 0.52 11.47
C GLU A 468 13.90 2.04 11.48
N ASN A 469 13.03 2.73 10.75
CA ASN A 469 13.10 4.17 10.50
C ASN A 469 11.75 4.88 10.75
N ARG A 470 11.82 6.01 11.45
CA ARG A 470 10.71 6.91 11.77
C ARG A 470 10.60 7.99 10.71
N TRP A 471 9.41 8.14 10.14
CA TRP A 471 9.05 9.21 9.21
C TRP A 471 8.25 10.30 9.92
N GLN A 472 8.60 11.57 9.67
CA GLN A 472 7.94 12.73 10.24
C GLN A 472 7.65 13.76 9.14
N LEU A 473 6.51 14.44 9.24
CA LEU A 473 6.16 15.55 8.35
C LEU A 473 6.66 16.86 8.96
N ILE A 474 7.59 17.53 8.28
CA ILE A 474 8.33 18.67 8.80
C ILE A 474 7.86 19.96 8.14
N SER A 475 7.48 20.94 8.95
CA SER A 475 7.17 22.31 8.52
C SER A 475 8.39 22.95 7.85
N PRO A 476 8.21 23.76 6.79
CA PRO A 476 9.32 24.52 6.23
C PRO A 476 9.87 25.50 7.26
N ASP A 477 11.18 25.76 7.20
CA ASP A 477 11.80 26.79 8.04
C ASP A 477 11.30 28.18 7.59
N PRO A 478 10.63 28.97 8.45
CA PRO A 478 10.12 30.29 8.07
C PRO A 478 11.21 31.29 7.65
N THR A 479 12.48 31.03 7.98
CA THR A 479 13.62 31.84 7.53
C THR A 479 14.08 31.51 6.10
N SER A 480 13.85 30.26 5.65
CA SER A 480 14.28 29.80 4.31
C SER A 480 13.55 30.47 3.14
N ALA A 481 12.41 31.10 3.41
CA ALA A 481 11.67 31.93 2.46
C ALA A 481 12.40 33.25 2.08
N VAL A 482 13.43 33.66 2.85
CA VAL A 482 14.14 34.94 2.68
C VAL A 482 15.48 34.72 1.95
N GLY A 483 15.43 34.12 0.75
CA GLY A 483 16.62 33.52 0.11
C GLY A 483 16.84 33.78 -1.40
N GLY A 484 16.10 34.69 -2.05
CA GLY A 484 16.14 34.79 -3.54
C GLY A 484 15.80 36.16 -4.13
N GLY A 485 16.52 37.22 -3.76
CA GLY A 485 16.18 38.60 -4.20
C GLY A 485 17.34 39.61 -4.25
N GLY A 486 18.57 39.16 -4.46
CA GLY A 486 19.77 40.03 -4.43
C GLY A 486 20.01 40.87 -5.70
N GLY A 487 19.12 41.81 -6.03
CA GLY A 487 19.30 42.71 -7.18
C GLY A 487 18.37 43.94 -7.11
N GLY A 488 18.93 45.11 -6.79
CA GLY A 488 18.15 46.31 -6.49
C GLY A 488 17.66 47.11 -7.70
N GLY A 489 16.43 47.60 -7.63
CA GLY A 489 15.86 48.60 -8.52
C GLY A 489 14.58 49.18 -7.89
N GLY A 490 14.58 50.46 -7.54
CA GLY A 490 13.46 51.08 -6.83
C GLY A 490 12.29 51.44 -7.74
N GLY A 491 11.07 51.17 -7.29
CA GLY A 491 9.83 51.62 -7.91
C GLY A 491 8.64 51.36 -7.00
N ASP A 492 7.83 52.39 -6.74
CA ASP A 492 6.65 52.27 -5.87
C ASP A 492 5.56 51.43 -6.56
N GLY A 493 5.24 50.28 -5.97
CA GLY A 493 4.20 49.37 -6.45
C GLY A 493 3.53 48.65 -5.29
N ASP A 494 2.23 48.90 -5.11
CA ASP A 494 1.39 48.24 -4.11
C ASP A 494 1.06 46.82 -4.57
N GLY A 495 2.00 45.90 -4.32
CA GLY A 495 1.98 44.51 -4.79
C GLY A 495 2.00 43.52 -3.64
N ASP A 496 0.84 42.93 -3.35
CA ASP A 496 0.67 41.85 -2.37
C ASP A 496 1.25 40.53 -2.91
N VAL A 497 2.59 40.46 -2.97
CA VAL A 497 3.32 39.24 -3.34
C VAL A 497 3.29 38.31 -2.14
N ALA A 498 2.18 37.59 -1.98
CA ALA A 498 2.08 36.47 -1.06
C ALA A 498 3.12 35.42 -1.47
N LEU A 499 4.20 35.29 -0.67
CA LEU A 499 5.12 34.17 -0.83
C LEU A 499 4.33 32.88 -0.61
N GLU A 500 4.33 32.00 -1.61
CA GLU A 500 3.91 30.62 -1.41
C GLU A 500 4.87 29.97 -0.41
N ALA A 501 4.40 29.81 0.83
CA ALA A 501 5.12 29.03 1.82
C ALA A 501 5.27 27.60 1.28
N ALA A 502 6.50 27.07 1.33
CA ALA A 502 6.78 25.74 0.81
C ALA A 502 5.86 24.68 1.46
N ALA A 503 5.62 23.57 0.76
CA ALA A 503 4.86 22.47 1.34
C ALA A 503 5.64 21.81 2.50
N PRO A 504 4.95 21.32 3.56
CA PRO A 504 5.57 20.42 4.53
C PRO A 504 6.19 19.20 3.84
N ARG A 505 7.39 18.81 4.28
CA ARG A 505 8.18 17.75 3.63
C ARG A 505 8.32 16.53 4.53
N TRP A 506 8.31 15.34 3.94
CA TRP A 506 8.65 14.12 4.68
C TRP A 506 10.16 14.09 4.99
N VAL A 507 10.49 13.69 6.21
CA VAL A 507 11.87 13.49 6.66
C VAL A 507 11.94 12.16 7.41
N VAL A 508 13.01 11.41 7.16
CA VAL A 508 13.26 10.11 7.78
C VAL A 508 14.42 10.18 8.77
N SER A 509 14.31 9.41 9.85
CA SER A 509 15.33 9.26 10.90
C SER A 509 15.33 7.79 11.38
N PRO A 510 16.47 7.19 11.74
CA PRO A 510 16.48 5.87 12.37
C PRO A 510 15.84 5.95 13.77
N TYR A 511 15.16 4.88 14.20
CA TYR A 511 14.81 4.75 15.62
C TYR A 511 16.10 4.49 16.43
N GLN A 512 16.38 5.32 17.46
CA GLN A 512 17.59 5.24 18.27
C GLN A 512 17.34 4.91 19.75
N ASP A 513 16.28 5.46 20.37
CA ASP A 513 16.08 5.40 21.83
C ASP A 513 15.25 4.20 22.33
N GLU A 514 14.57 3.49 21.43
CA GLU A 514 13.85 2.26 21.74
C GLU A 514 14.78 1.03 21.62
N VAL A 515 14.38 -0.13 22.18
CA VAL A 515 15.09 -1.41 21.99
C VAL A 515 15.10 -1.79 20.51
N GLN A 516 16.29 -1.89 19.91
CA GLN A 516 16.47 -2.44 18.57
C GLN A 516 16.83 -3.94 18.69
N VAL A 517 16.05 -4.82 18.07
CA VAL A 517 16.24 -6.28 18.13
C VAL A 517 16.92 -6.86 16.88
N PHE A 518 17.35 -5.99 15.96
CA PHE A 518 18.18 -6.28 14.78
C PHE A 518 19.54 -5.61 14.95
N ASP A 519 20.54 -6.04 14.20
CA ASP A 519 21.86 -5.42 14.22
C ASP A 519 21.94 -4.36 13.11
N GLU A 520 22.72 -3.29 13.29
CA GLU A 520 22.83 -2.19 12.30
C GLU A 520 23.26 -2.62 10.88
N GLY A 521 23.88 -3.80 10.72
CA GLY A 521 24.21 -4.36 9.40
C GLY A 521 23.01 -4.99 8.66
N ASP A 522 21.90 -5.24 9.35
CA ASP A 522 20.64 -5.72 8.77
C ASP A 522 19.81 -4.57 8.19
N ARG A 523 20.06 -3.33 8.65
CA ARG A 523 19.32 -2.11 8.30
C ARG A 523 19.15 -1.96 6.78
N VAL A 524 17.93 -1.66 6.35
CA VAL A 524 17.57 -1.40 4.94
C VAL A 524 17.41 0.10 4.68
N ALA A 525 17.53 0.51 3.41
CA ALA A 525 17.36 1.91 3.04
C ALA A 525 15.91 2.38 3.31
N PRO A 526 15.69 3.69 3.58
CA PRO A 526 14.37 4.21 3.91
C PRO A 526 13.43 4.29 2.69
N VAL A 527 12.22 3.77 2.83
CA VAL A 527 11.15 3.84 1.82
C VAL A 527 10.18 4.99 2.11
N HIS A 528 9.88 5.86 1.13
CA HIS A 528 8.96 6.99 1.34
C HIS A 528 7.52 6.49 1.59
N PRO A 529 6.83 6.95 2.67
CA PRO A 529 5.51 6.44 3.07
C PRO A 529 4.34 6.71 2.10
N LEU A 530 4.55 7.42 0.98
CA LEU A 530 3.50 7.73 -0.02
C LEU A 530 3.78 7.11 -1.39
N TYR A 531 5.03 7.16 -1.86
CA TYR A 531 5.43 6.67 -3.19
C TYR A 531 6.06 5.28 -3.17
N VAL A 532 6.34 4.73 -1.98
CA VAL A 532 6.85 3.38 -1.74
C VAL A 532 8.17 3.06 -2.49
N ILE A 533 8.97 4.10 -2.76
CA ILE A 533 10.35 4.02 -3.26
C ILE A 533 11.25 4.95 -2.40
N PRO A 534 12.59 4.85 -2.48
CA PRO A 534 13.48 5.73 -1.73
C PRO A 534 13.29 7.23 -2.04
N GLU A 535 13.52 8.07 -1.02
CA GLU A 535 13.26 9.53 -1.06
C GLU A 535 13.99 10.24 -2.21
N ASP A 536 15.25 9.89 -2.45
CA ASP A 536 16.08 10.49 -3.49
C ASP A 536 15.50 10.23 -4.90
N LYS A 537 14.84 9.07 -5.09
CA LYS A 537 14.15 8.71 -6.34
C LYS A 537 12.85 9.49 -6.53
N VAL A 538 12.10 9.73 -5.44
CA VAL A 538 10.91 10.60 -5.46
C VAL A 538 11.31 12.03 -5.80
N ALA A 539 12.23 12.61 -5.04
CA ALA A 539 12.68 13.98 -5.22
C ALA A 539 13.32 14.22 -6.59
N SER A 540 14.13 13.28 -7.09
CA SER A 540 14.74 13.37 -8.42
C SER A 540 13.71 13.31 -9.55
N ALA A 541 12.72 12.42 -9.47
CA ALA A 541 11.64 12.34 -10.46
C ALA A 541 10.75 13.59 -10.43
N GLN A 542 10.32 14.04 -9.24
CA GLN A 542 9.54 15.27 -9.09
C GLN A 542 10.28 16.50 -9.63
N ALA A 543 11.57 16.66 -9.31
CA ALA A 543 12.39 17.75 -9.82
C ALA A 543 12.53 17.72 -11.36
N TYR A 544 12.67 16.53 -11.95
CA TYR A 544 12.69 16.36 -13.41
C TYR A 544 11.36 16.81 -14.04
N PHE A 545 10.21 16.35 -13.53
CA PHE A 545 8.89 16.71 -14.09
C PHE A 545 8.41 18.12 -13.74
N ALA A 546 8.94 18.74 -12.68
CA ALA A 546 8.73 20.14 -12.36
C ALA A 546 9.50 21.10 -13.31
N ALA A 547 10.63 20.65 -13.88
CA ALA A 547 11.43 21.44 -14.83
C ALA A 547 10.87 21.45 -16.26
N LEU A 548 9.86 20.63 -16.58
CA LEU A 548 9.28 20.56 -17.92
C LEU A 548 8.18 21.63 -18.13
N VAL A 549 8.33 22.43 -19.19
CA VAL A 549 7.36 23.49 -19.54
C VAL A 549 6.15 22.88 -20.26
N GLY A 550 5.06 22.68 -19.53
CA GLY A 550 3.82 22.11 -20.05
C GLY A 550 3.81 20.58 -19.96
N PHE A 551 3.50 19.91 -21.08
CA PHE A 551 3.49 18.45 -21.20
C PHE A 551 4.79 17.93 -21.81
#